data_AF-A0A358QXF0-F1
#
_entry.id   AF-A0A358QXF0-F1
#
_cell.length_a   1.000
_cell.length_b   1.000
_cell.length_c   1.000
_cell.angle_alpha   90.00
_cell.angle_beta   90.00
_cell.angle_gamma   90.00
#
_symmetry.space_group_name_H-M   'P 1'
#
loop_
_entity.id
_entity.type
_entity.pdbx_description
1 polymer ?
#
loop_
_entity_poly.entity_id
_entity_poly.type
_entity_poly.pdbx_seq_one_letter_code
_entity_poly.pdbx_strand_id
1 'polypeptide(L)'
;MTTKKGFFARLDDDQISALSLIANYRGETREKSILAAFKLLAEKTFSEEIQAGIDFPMQKLPYQINLYDVLKTLGISHSNENEKK
;
A
#
# COMPACT_ATOMS: atom_id res chain seq x y z
N MET A 1 -8.25 26.52 -5.91
CA MET A 1 -8.03 25.19 -6.55
C MET A 1 -7.18 24.36 -5.62
N THR A 2 -7.74 23.34 -4.98
CA THR A 2 -7.02 22.46 -4.07
C THR A 2 -6.09 21.57 -4.88
N THR A 3 -4.78 21.85 -4.84
CA THR A 3 -3.76 20.98 -5.41
C THR A 3 -3.83 19.63 -4.68
N LYS A 4 -4.39 18.61 -5.33
CA LYS A 4 -4.25 17.24 -4.85
C LYS A 4 -2.76 16.91 -4.83
N LYS A 5 -2.15 16.86 -3.65
CA LYS A 5 -0.80 16.31 -3.48
C LYS A 5 -0.88 14.82 -3.80
N GLY A 6 -0.48 14.46 -5.01
CA GLY A 6 -0.34 13.08 -5.46
C GLY A 6 1.13 12.72 -5.62
N PHE A 7 1.41 11.43 -5.74
CA PHE A 7 2.71 10.89 -6.10
C PHE A 7 2.54 9.95 -7.28
N PHE A 8 3.55 9.88 -8.14
CA PHE A 8 3.59 8.88 -9.21
C PHE A 8 4.33 7.66 -8.71
N ALA A 9 3.70 6.50 -8.85
CA ALA A 9 4.26 5.20 -8.52
C ALA A 9 4.54 4.43 -9.81
N ARG A 10 5.74 3.86 -9.95
CA ARG A 10 6.05 2.95 -11.04
C ARG A 10 5.73 1.53 -10.56
N LEU A 11 4.93 0.82 -11.36
CA LEU A 11 4.52 -0.56 -11.12
C LEU A 11 4.87 -1.39 -12.35
N ASP A 12 5.16 -2.65 -12.12
CA ASP A 12 5.43 -3.63 -13.18
C ASP A 12 4.10 -4.16 -13.74
N ASP A 13 4.10 -4.74 -14.94
CA ASP A 13 2.86 -5.16 -15.63
C ASP A 13 2.04 -6.17 -14.82
N ASP A 14 2.70 -7.10 -14.12
CA ASP A 14 2.07 -8.04 -13.20
C ASP A 14 1.39 -7.34 -12.02
N GLN A 15 2.06 -6.36 -11.43
CA GLN A 15 1.54 -5.57 -10.31
C GLN A 15 0.35 -4.72 -10.74
N ILE A 16 0.42 -4.13 -11.95
CA ILE A 16 -0.68 -3.37 -12.55
C ILE A 16 -1.88 -4.28 -12.78
N SER A 17 -1.66 -5.48 -13.31
CA SER A 17 -2.72 -6.46 -13.59
C SER A 17 -3.41 -6.92 -12.31
N ALA A 18 -2.63 -7.29 -11.30
CA ALA A 18 -3.16 -7.72 -10.00
C ALA A 18 -3.92 -6.57 -9.30
N LEU A 19 -3.37 -5.36 -9.29
CA LEU A 19 -4.04 -4.19 -8.72
C LEU A 19 -5.35 -3.87 -9.44
N SER A 20 -5.36 -3.98 -10.77
CA SER A 20 -6.56 -3.75 -11.57
C SER A 20 -7.66 -4.77 -11.23
N LEU A 21 -7.28 -6.03 -11.08
CA LEU A 21 -8.22 -7.10 -10.72
C LEU A 21 -8.84 -6.86 -9.34
N ILE A 22 -8.03 -6.47 -8.35
CA ILE A 22 -8.50 -6.17 -6.99
C ILE A 22 -9.41 -4.94 -6.98
N ALA A 23 -9.02 -3.87 -7.67
CA ALA A 23 -9.81 -2.64 -7.76
C ALA A 23 -11.17 -2.92 -8.42
N ASN A 24 -11.19 -3.69 -9.52
CA ASN A 24 -12.41 -4.09 -10.20
C ASN A 24 -13.30 -4.96 -9.31
N TYR A 25 -12.74 -5.95 -8.61
CA TYR A 25 -13.48 -6.82 -7.68
C TYR A 25 -14.14 -6.02 -6.55
N ARG A 26 -13.47 -4.97 -6.06
CA ARG A 26 -13.98 -4.08 -5.00
C ARG A 26 -14.89 -2.96 -5.53
N GLY A 27 -15.09 -2.84 -6.84
CA GLY A 27 -15.86 -1.76 -7.45
C GLY A 27 -15.24 -0.37 -7.24
N GLU A 28 -13.91 -0.29 -7.12
CA GLU A 28 -13.19 0.95 -6.83
C GLU A 28 -12.10 1.25 -7.87
N THR A 29 -11.45 2.42 -7.76
CA THR A 29 -10.32 2.77 -8.62
C THR A 29 -9.01 2.24 -8.05
N ARG A 30 -8.01 2.02 -8.92
CA ARG A 30 -6.65 1.61 -8.52
C ARG A 30 -6.07 2.51 -7.42
N GLU A 31 -6.28 3.82 -7.53
CA GLU A 31 -5.85 4.81 -6.55
C GLU A 31 -6.49 4.58 -5.17
N LYS A 32 -7.81 4.29 -5.14
CA LYS A 32 -8.52 3.99 -3.89
C LYS A 32 -8.01 2.69 -3.26
N SER A 33 -7.76 1.67 -4.08
CA SER A 33 -7.19 0.41 -3.59
C SER A 33 -5.79 0.59 -2.98
N ILE A 34 -4.91 1.36 -3.62
CA ILE A 34 -3.58 1.69 -3.08
C ILE A 34 -3.71 2.52 -1.79
N LEU A 35 -4.60 3.50 -1.76
CA LEU A 35 -4.80 4.33 -0.57
C LEU A 35 -5.33 3.49 0.61
N ALA A 36 -6.26 2.57 0.35
CA ALA A 36 -6.79 1.66 1.37
C ALA A 36 -5.70 0.72 1.89
N ALA A 37 -4.86 0.17 0.99
CA ALA A 37 -3.70 -0.64 1.32
C ALA A 37 -2.71 0.12 2.23
N PHE A 38 -2.42 1.38 1.88
CA PHE A 38 -1.54 2.23 2.66
C PHE A 38 -2.09 2.50 4.07
N LYS A 39 -3.39 2.81 4.18
CA LYS A 39 -4.05 3.00 5.48
C LYS A 39 -3.98 1.74 6.33
N LEU A 40 -4.23 0.58 5.73
CA LEU A 40 -4.18 -0.71 6.42
C LEU A 40 -2.75 -1.07 6.86
N LEU A 41 -1.74 -0.74 6.05
CA LEU A 41 -0.34 -0.86 6.45
C LEU A 41 -0.03 0.05 7.65
N ALA A 42 -0.47 1.30 7.62
CA ALA A 42 -0.29 2.24 8.73
C ALA A 42 -1.00 1.75 10.00
N GLU A 43 -2.26 1.33 9.92
CA GLU A 43 -3.00 0.79 11.07
C GLU A 43 -2.30 -0.44 11.68
N LYS A 44 -1.75 -1.34 10.85
CA LYS A 44 -0.98 -2.49 11.36
C LYS A 44 0.36 -2.11 11.96
N THR A 45 1.03 -1.11 11.38
CA THR A 45 2.37 -0.68 11.83
C THR A 45 2.30 0.08 13.14
N PHE A 46 1.22 0.83 13.36
CA PHE A 46 1.03 1.70 14.52
C PHE A 46 -0.13 1.24 15.42
N SER A 47 -0.51 -0.05 15.34
CA SER A 47 -1.68 -0.55 16.06
C SER A 47 -1.56 -0.36 17.57
N GLU A 48 -0.35 -0.53 18.11
CA GLU A 48 -0.05 -0.39 19.54
C GLU A 48 -0.14 1.08 19.97
N GLU A 49 0.42 2.01 19.19
CA GLU A 49 0.35 3.45 19.48
C GLU A 49 -1.08 4.01 19.35
N ILE A 50 -1.83 3.56 18.34
CA ILE A 50 -3.25 3.93 18.16
C ILE A 50 -4.09 3.42 19.34
N GLN A 51 -3.87 2.18 19.78
CA GLN A 51 -4.57 1.62 20.94
C GLN A 51 -4.18 2.27 22.26
N ALA A 52 -2.92 2.70 22.40
CA ALA A 52 -2.42 3.39 23.58
C ALA A 52 -2.86 4.87 23.64
N GLY A 53 -3.55 5.40 22.63
CA GLY A 53 -4.00 6.80 22.57
C GLY A 53 -2.84 7.81 22.50
N ILE A 54 -1.65 7.35 22.09
CA ILE A 54 -0.45 8.17 22.01
C ILE A 54 -0.52 8.95 20.70
N ASP A 55 -0.25 10.27 20.77
CA ASP A 55 -0.12 11.09 19.57
C ASP A 55 0.93 10.47 18.64
N PHE A 56 0.54 10.28 17.37
CA PHE A 56 1.33 9.60 16.35
C PHE A 56 2.77 10.13 16.34
N PRO A 57 3.77 9.36 16.84
CA PRO A 57 5.12 9.87 16.89
C PRO A 57 5.66 9.94 15.46
N MET A 58 5.63 11.14 14.87
CA MET A 58 6.16 11.41 13.54
C MET A 58 7.64 10.98 13.38
N GLN A 59 8.33 10.76 14.50
CA GLN A 59 9.71 10.27 14.61
C GLN A 59 9.86 8.75 14.39
N LYS A 60 8.79 7.96 14.57
CA LYS A 60 8.77 6.50 14.31
C LYS A 60 8.20 6.13 12.95
N LEU A 61 7.61 7.07 12.22
CA LEU A 61 7.25 6.84 10.82
C LEU A 61 8.53 6.46 10.09
N PRO A 62 8.62 5.27 9.47
CA PRO A 62 9.76 4.99 8.63
C PRO A 62 9.81 6.10 7.59
N TYR A 63 10.96 6.79 7.52
CA TYR A 63 11.18 7.97 6.66
C TYR A 63 10.90 7.64 5.18
N GLN A 64 10.84 6.34 4.85
CA GLN A 64 10.32 5.78 3.61
C GLN A 64 9.35 4.64 3.90
N ILE A 65 8.11 4.77 3.43
CA ILE A 65 7.21 3.63 3.23
C ILE A 65 7.48 3.09 1.84
N ASN A 66 7.93 1.85 1.74
CA ASN A 66 8.18 1.22 0.45
C ASN A 66 6.84 0.85 -0.20
N LEU A 67 6.66 1.25 -1.47
CA LEU A 67 5.47 0.90 -2.25
C LEU A 67 5.25 -0.61 -2.29
N TYR A 68 6.33 -1.39 -2.26
CA TYR A 68 6.26 -2.85 -2.19
C TYR A 68 5.49 -3.35 -0.96
N ASP A 69 5.71 -2.76 0.22
CA ASP A 69 5.03 -3.15 1.45
C ASP A 69 3.53 -2.85 1.36
N VAL A 70 3.17 -1.74 0.69
CA VAL A 70 1.78 -1.39 0.41
C VAL A 70 1.13 -2.42 -0.51
N LEU A 71 1.79 -2.79 -1.61
CA LEU A 71 1.29 -3.80 -2.55
C LEU A 71 1.13 -5.18 -1.89
N LYS A 72 2.05 -5.54 -0.99
CA LYS A 72 1.99 -6.79 -0.22
C LYS A 72 0.73 -6.87 0.65
N THR A 73 0.24 -5.74 1.19
CA THR A 73 -1.04 -5.74 1.93
C THR A 73 -2.25 -6.05 1.06
N LEU A 74 -2.15 -5.86 -0.26
CA LEU A 74 -3.13 -6.28 -1.25
C LEU A 74 -2.93 -7.73 -1.74
N GLY A 75 -1.92 -8.43 -1.21
CA GLY A 75 -1.54 -9.77 -1.68
C GLY A 75 -0.74 -9.77 -2.98
N ILE A 76 -0.30 -8.59 -3.45
CA ILE A 76 0.51 -8.46 -4.66
C ILE A 76 1.97 -8.61 -4.24
N SER A 77 2.57 -9.74 -4.58
CA SER A 77 4.00 -10.04 -4.36
C SER A 77 4.72 -10.07 -5.71
N HIS A 78 6.02 -9.84 -5.74
CA HIS A 78 6.80 -10.09 -6.95
C HIS A 78 6.64 -11.57 -7.37
N SER A 79 6.30 -11.80 -8.64
CA SER A 79 6.44 -13.09 -9.28
C SER A 79 7.94 -13.44 -9.26
N ASN A 80 8.38 -14.24 -8.30
CA ASN A 80 9.68 -14.89 -8.39
C ASN A 80 9.56 -15.98 -9.46
N GLU A 81 9.95 -15.70 -10.70
CA GLU A 81 10.19 -16.72 -11.74
C GLU A 81 11.45 -17.57 -11.43
N ASN A 82 11.63 -18.04 -10.19
CA ASN A 82 12.80 -18.84 -9.82
C ASN A 82 12.53 -19.95 -8.79
N GLU A 83 11.38 -20.61 -8.88
CA GLU A 83 11.18 -21.94 -8.29
C GLU A 83 10.65 -22.94 -9.34
N LYS A 84 11.51 -23.29 -10.29
CA LYS A 84 11.50 -24.63 -10.89
C LYS A 84 12.91 -25.20 -10.76
N LYS A 85 13.13 -25.90 -9.65
CA LYS A 85 14.19 -26.89 -9.49
C LYS A 85 13.69 -28.23 -10.01
#